data_AF-A0A7U9X1Y7-F1
#
_entry.id   AF-A0A7U9X1Y7-F1
#
_cell.length_a   1.000
_cell.length_b   1.000
_cell.length_c   1.000
_cell.angle_alpha   90.00
_cell.angle_beta   90.00
_cell.angle_gamma   90.00
#
_symmetry.space_group_name_H-M   'P 1'
#
loop_
_entity.id
_entity.type
_entity.pdbx_description
1 polymer ?
#
loop_
_entity_poly.entity_id
_entity_poly.type
_entity_poly.pdbx_seq_one_letter_code
_entity_poly.pdbx_strand_id
1 'polypeptide(L)'
;MPRKISNSGIKLIKKFEGCRLSAYQDAVGVITIGYGWTKPIDGNPLTMDTKITQSKAESLLKKGLEAYESKVNKYDAKYRFNQNQFDALVSFAYNIGSIDQLTANGTRSISAIAEKIPAYNKAGGRILSGLTSRRNAEKQLFLTPVSSSLPSSSREKTKVTYITHRIPGSRWGNEITGYQNNNSMGYSGVFGKPVDKIAIRLNEGTITYTAHRTDGRWGGEIHGYSKTDSSKYAGSSKTPIDAVAIKAKGITGTLKYRVHRISDHKWGNWIKGYSKTNSSKYAGIFGSAIDAIQIGIQ
;
A
#
# COMPACT_ATOMS: atom_id res chain seq x y z
N MET A 1 -12.15 -6.97 19.95
CA MET A 1 -12.73 -6.72 18.62
C MET A 1 -12.58 -7.97 17.77
N PRO A 2 -13.56 -8.33 16.91
CA PRO A 2 -13.44 -9.46 16.01
C PRO A 2 -12.25 -9.27 15.07
N ARG A 3 -11.52 -10.36 14.78
CA ARG A 3 -10.37 -10.33 13.88
C ARG A 3 -10.83 -10.06 12.44
N LYS A 4 -9.99 -9.36 11.68
CA LYS A 4 -10.20 -9.05 10.26
C LYS A 4 -9.12 -9.71 9.41
N ILE A 5 -9.46 -10.07 8.19
CA ILE A 5 -8.52 -10.68 7.26
C ILE A 5 -7.41 -9.68 6.90
N SER A 6 -6.17 -10.15 6.82
CA SER A 6 -5.04 -9.31 6.40
C SER A 6 -4.90 -9.26 4.87
N ASN A 7 -3.98 -8.41 4.39
CA ASN A 7 -3.61 -8.36 2.98
C ASN A 7 -3.04 -9.70 2.46
N SER A 8 -2.43 -10.52 3.32
CA SER A 8 -1.93 -11.85 2.94
C SER A 8 -3.09 -12.79 2.61
N GLY A 9 -4.11 -12.85 3.47
CA GLY A 9 -5.35 -13.59 3.19
C GLY A 9 -6.08 -13.10 1.95
N ILE A 10 -6.21 -11.78 1.76
CA ILE A 10 -6.84 -11.21 0.56
C ILE A 10 -6.07 -11.62 -0.71
N LYS A 11 -4.74 -11.56 -0.71
CA LYS A 11 -3.91 -12.00 -1.84
C LYS A 11 -4.12 -13.48 -2.15
N LEU A 12 -4.22 -14.33 -1.13
CA LEU A 12 -4.47 -15.76 -1.30
C LEU A 12 -5.82 -16.01 -1.99
N ILE A 13 -6.87 -15.33 -1.54
CA ILE A 13 -8.21 -15.42 -2.16
C ILE A 13 -8.16 -14.96 -3.61
N LYS A 14 -7.61 -13.77 -3.88
CA LYS A 14 -7.51 -13.22 -5.24
C LYS A 14 -6.77 -14.16 -6.20
N LYS A 15 -5.73 -14.86 -5.72
CA LYS A 15 -4.96 -15.82 -6.51
C LYS A 15 -5.82 -16.99 -7.01
N PHE A 16 -6.77 -17.47 -6.21
CA PHE A 16 -7.58 -18.64 -6.55
C PHE A 16 -8.94 -18.31 -7.18
N GLU A 17 -9.56 -17.19 -6.82
CA GLU A 17 -10.84 -16.78 -7.42
C GLU A 17 -10.67 -16.17 -8.82
N GLY A 18 -9.54 -15.48 -9.06
CA GLY A 18 -9.39 -14.65 -10.25
C GLY A 18 -10.35 -13.44 -10.26
N CYS A 19 -10.18 -12.52 -11.21
CA CYS A 19 -11.01 -11.33 -11.31
C CYS A 19 -11.62 -11.21 -12.70
N ARG A 20 -12.94 -11.01 -12.80
CA ARG A 20 -13.63 -10.68 -14.05
C ARG A 20 -14.37 -9.36 -13.90
N LEU A 21 -13.98 -8.35 -14.67
CA LEU A 21 -14.52 -6.99 -14.57
C LEU A 21 -15.85 -6.80 -15.31
N SER A 22 -16.22 -7.75 -16.16
CA SER A 22 -17.55 -7.87 -16.77
C SER A 22 -18.29 -9.05 -16.12
N ALA A 23 -19.60 -8.90 -15.94
CA ALA A 23 -20.45 -9.97 -15.43
C ALA A 23 -20.39 -11.21 -16.34
N TYR A 24 -20.50 -12.39 -15.72
CA TYR A 24 -20.47 -13.68 -16.40
C TYR A 24 -21.38 -14.67 -15.64
N GLN A 25 -21.82 -15.74 -16.30
CA GLN A 25 -22.48 -16.85 -15.60
C GLN A 25 -21.43 -17.85 -15.11
N ASP A 26 -21.52 -18.23 -13.84
CA ASP A 26 -20.70 -19.30 -13.29
C ASP A 26 -21.15 -20.68 -13.79
N ALA A 27 -20.51 -21.74 -13.30
CA ALA A 27 -20.78 -23.11 -13.74
C ALA A 27 -22.21 -23.62 -13.46
N VAL A 28 -22.97 -22.92 -12.60
CA VAL A 28 -24.36 -23.27 -12.26
C VAL A 28 -25.36 -22.21 -12.75
N GLY A 29 -24.92 -21.26 -13.58
CA GLY A 29 -25.77 -20.26 -14.23
C GLY A 29 -26.00 -18.97 -13.42
N VAL A 30 -25.31 -18.77 -12.30
CA VAL A 30 -25.46 -17.57 -11.46
C VAL A 30 -24.62 -16.43 -12.02
N ILE A 31 -25.24 -15.26 -12.21
CA ILE A 31 -24.54 -14.05 -12.65
C ILE A 31 -23.56 -13.62 -11.55
N THR A 32 -22.30 -13.54 -11.94
CA THR A 32 -21.15 -13.32 -11.06
C THR A 32 -20.25 -12.24 -11.64
N ILE A 33 -19.60 -11.45 -10.78
CA ILE A 33 -18.64 -10.41 -11.21
C ILE A 33 -17.51 -10.25 -10.18
N GLY A 34 -16.39 -9.67 -10.61
CA GLY A 34 -15.22 -9.43 -9.78
C GLY A 34 -14.59 -10.73 -9.31
N TYR A 35 -14.47 -10.89 -8.00
CA TYR A 35 -13.88 -12.06 -7.33
C TYR A 35 -14.92 -13.09 -6.85
N GLY A 36 -16.12 -13.14 -7.46
CA GLY A 36 -17.20 -14.05 -7.02
C GLY A 36 -18.40 -13.34 -6.39
N TRP A 37 -18.62 -12.06 -6.74
CA TRP A 37 -19.76 -11.29 -6.22
C TRP A 37 -21.03 -11.55 -7.03
N THR A 38 -22.14 -11.85 -6.35
CA THR A 38 -23.43 -12.23 -6.96
C THR A 38 -24.61 -11.37 -6.51
N LYS A 39 -24.36 -10.33 -5.69
CA LYS A 39 -25.39 -9.45 -5.11
C LYS A 39 -25.54 -8.15 -5.91
N PRO A 40 -26.62 -7.37 -5.71
CA PRO A 40 -26.74 -6.01 -6.23
C PRO A 40 -25.52 -5.13 -5.93
N ILE A 41 -25.21 -4.22 -6.84
CA ILE A 41 -24.11 -3.25 -6.72
C ILE A 41 -24.71 -1.85 -6.68
N ASP A 42 -24.46 -1.12 -5.60
CA ASP A 42 -24.94 0.25 -5.39
C ASP A 42 -26.47 0.39 -5.55
N GLY A 43 -27.20 -0.62 -5.07
CA GLY A 43 -28.67 -0.70 -5.14
C GLY A 43 -29.22 -1.25 -6.45
N ASN A 44 -28.39 -1.41 -7.48
CA ASN A 44 -28.82 -1.91 -8.78
C ASN A 44 -28.66 -3.44 -8.90
N PRO A 45 -29.63 -4.16 -9.50
CA PRO A 45 -29.49 -5.57 -9.80
C PRO A 45 -28.22 -5.86 -10.61
N LEU A 46 -27.59 -7.00 -10.33
CA LEU A 46 -26.47 -7.48 -11.12
C LEU A 46 -27.00 -8.10 -12.41
N THR A 47 -26.64 -7.52 -13.56
CA THR A 47 -27.04 -7.98 -14.90
C THR A 47 -25.83 -8.38 -15.74
N MET A 48 -26.04 -9.09 -16.85
CA MET A 48 -24.96 -9.51 -17.76
C MET A 48 -24.20 -8.32 -18.39
N ASP A 49 -24.82 -7.15 -18.48
CA ASP A 49 -24.18 -5.93 -19.00
C ASP A 49 -23.36 -5.18 -17.94
N THR A 50 -23.41 -5.62 -16.68
CA THR A 50 -22.70 -4.93 -15.59
C THR A 50 -21.18 -5.03 -15.78
N LYS A 51 -20.52 -3.88 -15.71
CA LYS A 51 -19.05 -3.75 -15.71
C LYS A 51 -18.59 -2.95 -14.49
N ILE A 52 -17.46 -3.34 -13.93
CA ILE A 52 -16.87 -2.68 -12.76
C ILE A 52 -15.38 -2.39 -12.97
N THR A 53 -14.87 -1.40 -12.24
CA THR A 53 -13.42 -1.16 -12.19
C THR A 53 -12.72 -2.17 -11.27
N GLN A 54 -11.41 -2.32 -11.43
CA GLN A 54 -10.60 -3.13 -10.52
C GLN A 54 -10.79 -2.69 -9.05
N SER A 55 -10.77 -1.38 -8.79
CA SER A 55 -10.99 -0.83 -7.44
C SER A 55 -12.36 -1.22 -6.86
N LYS A 56 -13.41 -1.19 -7.69
CA LYS A 56 -14.75 -1.63 -7.28
C LYS A 56 -14.77 -3.13 -6.98
N ALA A 57 -14.14 -3.97 -7.81
CA ALA A 57 -14.03 -5.41 -7.57
C ALA A 57 -13.34 -5.71 -6.22
N GLU A 58 -12.30 -4.95 -5.86
CA GLU A 58 -11.62 -5.07 -4.57
C GLU A 58 -12.48 -4.64 -3.39
N SER A 59 -13.24 -3.57 -3.55
CA SER A 59 -14.20 -3.10 -2.54
C SER A 59 -15.31 -4.14 -2.29
N LEU A 60 -15.86 -4.71 -3.36
CA LEU A 60 -16.87 -5.78 -3.27
C LEU A 60 -16.30 -7.05 -2.61
N LEU A 61 -15.07 -7.43 -2.93
CA LEU A 61 -14.40 -8.55 -2.26
C LEU A 61 -14.30 -8.30 -0.75
N LYS A 62 -13.80 -7.13 -0.32
CA LYS A 62 -13.68 -6.79 1.11
C LYS A 62 -15.04 -6.84 1.81
N LYS A 63 -16.08 -6.26 1.20
CA LYS A 63 -17.46 -6.30 1.72
C LYS A 63 -17.97 -7.74 1.85
N GLY A 64 -17.72 -8.58 0.85
CA GLY A 64 -18.14 -9.98 0.87
C GLY A 64 -17.45 -10.81 1.95
N LEU A 65 -16.20 -10.47 2.29
CA LEU A 65 -15.41 -11.20 3.28
C LEU A 65 -15.95 -11.05 4.71
N GLU A 66 -16.69 -10.00 5.03
CA GLU A 66 -17.24 -9.77 6.39
C GLU A 66 -18.11 -10.93 6.88
N ALA A 67 -18.89 -11.55 6.00
CA ALA A 67 -19.70 -12.71 6.33
C ALA A 67 -18.85 -13.95 6.67
N TYR A 68 -17.72 -14.14 5.98
CA TYR A 68 -16.81 -15.26 6.20
C TYR A 68 -15.89 -15.05 7.40
N GLU A 69 -15.42 -13.82 7.61
CA GLU A 69 -14.73 -13.41 8.84
C GLU A 69 -15.59 -13.71 10.06
N SER A 70 -16.89 -13.42 10.01
CA SER A 70 -17.82 -13.70 11.12
C SER A 70 -17.92 -15.20 11.41
N LYS A 71 -17.99 -16.05 10.38
CA LYS A 71 -17.99 -17.51 10.51
C LYS A 71 -16.71 -18.07 11.14
N VAL A 72 -15.55 -17.44 10.89
CA VAL A 72 -14.28 -17.82 11.52
C VAL A 72 -14.19 -17.29 12.95
N ASN A 73 -14.55 -16.02 13.17
CA ASN A 73 -14.53 -15.37 14.48
C ASN A 73 -15.41 -16.07 15.53
N LYS A 74 -16.49 -16.75 15.10
CA LYS A 74 -17.30 -17.64 15.95
C LYS A 74 -16.45 -18.57 16.81
N TYR A 75 -15.30 -19.03 16.31
CA TYR A 75 -14.42 -19.97 16.99
C TYR A 75 -13.17 -19.34 17.62
N ASP A 76 -12.98 -18.02 17.47
CA ASP A 76 -11.73 -17.35 17.88
C ASP A 76 -11.52 -17.36 19.40
N ALA A 77 -12.60 -17.26 20.20
CA ALA A 77 -12.50 -17.37 21.66
C ALA A 77 -11.94 -18.72 22.12
N LYS A 78 -12.20 -19.80 21.35
CA LYS A 78 -11.71 -21.15 21.66
C LYS A 78 -10.27 -21.36 21.20
N TYR A 79 -9.98 -21.03 19.94
CA TYR A 79 -8.71 -21.37 19.33
C TYR A 79 -7.65 -20.28 19.47
N ARG A 80 -8.07 -19.03 19.70
CA ARG A 80 -7.20 -17.85 19.72
C ARG A 80 -6.31 -17.81 18.49
N PHE A 81 -6.94 -17.86 17.30
CA PHE A 81 -6.21 -17.99 16.05
C PHE A 81 -5.19 -16.87 15.91
N ASN A 82 -3.99 -17.21 15.47
CA ASN A 82 -3.06 -16.20 15.00
C ASN A 82 -3.55 -15.62 13.65
N GLN A 83 -2.95 -14.52 13.19
CA GLN A 83 -3.43 -13.84 11.99
C GLN A 83 -3.35 -14.72 10.73
N ASN A 84 -2.30 -15.53 10.57
CA ASN A 84 -2.14 -16.40 9.40
C ASN A 84 -3.16 -17.55 9.40
N GLN A 85 -3.45 -18.13 10.57
CA GLN A 85 -4.50 -19.13 10.75
C GLN A 85 -5.86 -18.56 10.39
N PHE A 86 -6.17 -17.35 10.87
CA PHE A 86 -7.41 -16.68 10.55
C PHE A 86 -7.53 -16.39 9.04
N ASP A 87 -6.48 -15.85 8.42
CA ASP A 87 -6.45 -15.55 7.00
C ASP A 87 -6.69 -16.81 6.13
N ALA A 88 -6.03 -17.92 6.47
CA ALA A 88 -6.21 -19.20 5.79
C ALA A 88 -7.64 -19.74 5.95
N LEU A 89 -8.21 -19.66 7.16
CA LEU A 89 -9.56 -20.11 7.44
C LEU A 89 -10.62 -19.25 6.75
N VAL A 90 -10.41 -17.94 6.62
CA VAL A 90 -11.32 -17.08 5.84
C VAL A 90 -11.24 -17.41 4.35
N SER A 91 -10.04 -17.68 3.82
CA SER A 91 -9.88 -18.13 2.42
C SER A 91 -10.56 -19.48 2.16
N PHE A 92 -10.45 -20.41 3.10
CA PHE A 92 -11.17 -21.68 3.09
C PHE A 92 -12.68 -21.48 3.15
N ALA A 93 -13.17 -20.66 4.09
CA ALA A 93 -14.59 -20.37 4.26
C ALA A 93 -15.19 -19.66 3.05
N TYR A 94 -14.43 -18.82 2.35
CA TYR A 94 -14.86 -18.18 1.12
C TYR A 94 -15.16 -19.22 0.01
N ASN A 95 -14.38 -20.30 -0.05
CA ASN A 95 -14.56 -21.35 -1.04
C ASN A 95 -15.62 -22.39 -0.68
N ILE A 96 -15.65 -22.80 0.60
CA ILE A 96 -16.48 -23.91 1.09
C ILE A 96 -17.79 -23.42 1.71
N GLY A 97 -17.85 -22.16 2.11
CA GLY A 97 -19.01 -21.53 2.74
C GLY A 97 -18.92 -21.44 4.26
N SER A 98 -18.18 -22.32 4.95
CA SER A 98 -18.00 -22.30 6.42
C SER A 98 -16.76 -23.10 6.85
N ILE A 99 -16.34 -22.94 8.12
CA ILE A 99 -15.35 -23.79 8.79
C ILE A 99 -15.95 -24.76 9.81
N ASP A 100 -17.28 -24.81 9.96
CA ASP A 100 -17.94 -25.65 10.99
C ASP A 100 -17.54 -27.13 10.84
N GLN A 101 -17.62 -27.69 9.63
CA GLN A 101 -17.22 -29.08 9.37
C GLN A 101 -15.70 -29.28 9.50
N LEU A 102 -14.90 -28.28 9.12
CA LEU A 102 -13.43 -28.33 9.22
C LEU A 102 -12.98 -28.36 10.69
N THR A 103 -13.67 -27.65 11.56
CA THR A 103 -13.41 -27.62 13.02
C THR A 103 -14.17 -28.69 13.79
N ALA A 104 -15.04 -29.47 13.12
CA ALA A 104 -16.02 -30.36 13.73
C ALA A 104 -16.82 -29.66 14.85
N ASN A 105 -17.41 -28.51 14.53
CA ASN A 105 -18.13 -27.64 15.45
C ASN A 105 -17.33 -27.28 16.70
N GLY A 106 -16.03 -27.01 16.52
CA GLY A 106 -15.15 -26.62 17.61
C GLY A 106 -14.53 -27.79 18.39
N THR A 107 -14.72 -29.05 18.02
CA THR A 107 -14.19 -30.20 18.79
C THR A 107 -12.76 -30.60 18.39
N ARG A 108 -12.31 -30.26 17.18
CA ARG A 108 -10.94 -30.58 16.73
C ARG A 108 -9.90 -29.67 17.38
N SER A 109 -8.68 -30.18 17.58
CA SER A 109 -7.52 -29.35 17.90
C SER A 109 -7.07 -28.53 16.69
N ILE A 110 -6.25 -27.49 16.91
CA ILE A 110 -5.64 -26.71 15.82
C ILE A 110 -4.81 -27.59 14.88
N SER A 111 -4.05 -28.54 15.44
CA SER A 111 -3.28 -29.51 14.67
C SER A 111 -4.19 -30.39 13.80
N ALA A 112 -5.27 -30.92 14.37
CA ALA A 112 -6.24 -31.72 13.62
C ALA A 112 -6.96 -30.90 12.52
N ILE A 113 -7.22 -29.61 12.75
CA ILE A 113 -7.73 -28.70 11.71
C ILE A 113 -6.73 -28.61 10.55
N ALA A 114 -5.45 -28.34 10.83
CA ALA A 114 -4.41 -28.23 9.81
C ALA A 114 -4.24 -29.51 8.98
N GLU A 115 -4.38 -30.67 9.61
CA GLU A 115 -4.35 -31.97 8.94
C GLU A 115 -5.56 -32.22 8.04
N LYS A 116 -6.73 -31.68 8.39
CA LYS A 116 -7.96 -31.88 7.63
C LYS A 116 -8.12 -30.94 6.43
N ILE A 117 -7.44 -29.78 6.40
CA ILE A 117 -7.53 -28.83 5.27
C ILE A 117 -7.34 -29.50 3.89
N PRO A 118 -6.31 -30.35 3.65
CA PRO A 118 -6.09 -30.98 2.35
C PRO A 118 -7.21 -31.93 1.88
N ALA A 119 -8.05 -32.44 2.78
CA ALA A 119 -9.14 -33.37 2.43
C ALA A 119 -10.28 -32.69 1.67
N TYR A 120 -10.36 -31.34 1.69
CA TYR A 120 -11.38 -30.54 1.01
C TYR A 120 -10.95 -30.20 -0.43
N ASN A 121 -10.53 -31.21 -1.18
CA ASN A 121 -10.00 -31.09 -2.54
C ASN A 121 -10.90 -31.74 -3.62
N LYS A 122 -12.14 -32.09 -3.27
CA LYS A 122 -13.09 -32.76 -4.16
C LYS A 122 -14.25 -31.86 -4.54
N ALA A 123 -14.73 -31.99 -5.77
CA ALA A 123 -16.03 -31.49 -6.22
C ALA A 123 -16.69 -32.55 -7.11
N GLY A 124 -18.00 -32.76 -6.98
CA GLY A 124 -18.71 -33.85 -7.68
C GLY A 124 -18.11 -35.23 -7.41
N GLY A 125 -17.57 -35.47 -6.21
CA GLY A 125 -16.91 -36.73 -5.82
C GLY A 125 -15.49 -36.93 -6.35
N ARG A 126 -15.00 -36.07 -7.27
CA ARG A 126 -13.68 -36.20 -7.90
C ARG A 126 -12.67 -35.24 -7.31
N ILE A 127 -11.42 -35.68 -7.17
CA ILE A 127 -10.30 -34.80 -6.76
C ILE A 127 -10.02 -33.81 -7.90
N LEU A 128 -9.93 -32.53 -7.55
CA LEU A 128 -9.56 -31.47 -8.48
C LEU A 128 -8.17 -30.93 -8.12
N SER A 129 -7.29 -30.82 -9.13
CA SER A 129 -5.93 -30.31 -8.96
C SER A 129 -5.92 -28.86 -8.45
N GLY A 130 -6.82 -28.02 -8.96
CA GLY A 130 -6.99 -26.63 -8.50
C GLY A 130 -7.35 -26.53 -7.02
N LEU A 131 -8.28 -27.36 -6.54
CA LEU A 131 -8.65 -27.40 -5.12
C LEU A 131 -7.50 -27.95 -4.27
N THR A 132 -6.79 -28.97 -4.74
CA THR A 132 -5.61 -29.52 -4.05
C THR A 132 -4.55 -28.43 -3.86
N SER A 133 -4.20 -27.69 -4.91
CA SER A 133 -3.26 -26.56 -4.85
C SER A 133 -3.74 -25.46 -3.90
N ARG A 134 -5.05 -25.17 -3.89
CA ARG A 134 -5.65 -24.21 -2.96
C ARG A 134 -5.53 -24.62 -1.51
N ARG A 135 -5.95 -25.85 -1.17
CA ARG A 135 -5.87 -26.38 0.19
C ARG A 135 -4.44 -26.45 0.71
N ASN A 136 -3.48 -26.80 -0.15
CA ASN A 136 -2.07 -26.80 0.22
C ASN A 136 -1.56 -25.40 0.56
N ALA A 137 -1.92 -24.38 -0.24
CA ALA A 137 -1.53 -22.99 0.02
C ALA A 137 -2.20 -22.44 1.30
N GLU A 138 -3.48 -22.77 1.53
CA GLU A 138 -4.18 -22.42 2.78
C GLU A 138 -3.53 -23.11 3.99
N LYS A 139 -3.21 -24.41 3.91
CA LYS A 139 -2.51 -25.13 4.99
C LYS A 139 -1.14 -24.54 5.26
N GLN A 140 -0.38 -24.20 4.22
CA GLN A 140 0.93 -23.56 4.35
C GLN A 140 0.81 -22.23 5.10
N LEU A 141 -0.16 -21.38 4.72
CA LEU A 141 -0.41 -20.13 5.44
C LEU A 141 -0.84 -20.41 6.89
N PHE A 142 -1.76 -21.34 7.12
CA PHE A 142 -2.24 -21.73 8.45
C PHE A 142 -1.12 -22.18 9.40
N LEU A 143 -0.14 -22.93 8.87
CA LEU A 143 1.02 -23.43 9.63
C LEU A 143 2.14 -22.39 9.77
N THR A 144 2.10 -21.28 9.01
CA THR A 144 3.11 -20.23 9.09
C THR A 144 3.03 -19.56 10.47
N PRO A 145 4.05 -19.69 11.33
CA PRO A 145 4.04 -19.06 12.64
C PRO A 145 3.93 -17.55 12.48
N VAL A 146 3.09 -16.94 13.30
CA VAL A 146 3.14 -15.49 13.52
C VAL A 146 4.10 -15.33 14.68
N SER A 147 5.30 -14.83 14.44
CA SER A 147 6.31 -14.66 15.50
C SER A 147 5.68 -13.95 16.69
N SER A 148 5.67 -14.61 17.85
CA SER A 148 5.20 -14.06 19.12
C SER A 148 6.21 -13.05 19.65
N SER A 149 6.20 -11.86 19.05
CA SER A 149 6.56 -10.65 19.78
C SER A 149 5.26 -9.95 20.16
N LEU A 150 5.11 -9.61 21.44
CA LEU A 150 4.31 -8.47 21.90
C LEU A 150 4.27 -7.41 20.80
N PRO A 151 3.10 -6.85 20.44
CA PRO A 151 2.83 -6.30 19.11
C PRO A 151 4.04 -5.54 18.59
N SER A 152 4.91 -6.24 17.84
CA SER A 152 5.89 -5.56 17.03
C SER A 152 5.02 -5.04 15.92
N SER A 153 4.59 -3.80 16.08
CA SER A 153 4.13 -2.95 15.00
C SER A 153 4.90 -3.37 13.75
N SER A 154 4.25 -4.05 12.81
CA SER A 154 4.52 -3.71 11.43
C SER A 154 4.10 -2.25 11.37
N ARG A 155 4.98 -1.34 11.79
CA ARG A 155 4.78 0.09 11.59
C ARG A 155 4.44 0.16 10.11
N GLU A 156 3.26 0.69 9.79
CA GLU A 156 2.96 0.94 8.39
C GLU A 156 4.19 1.66 7.82
N LYS A 157 4.64 1.27 6.60
CA LYS A 157 5.76 1.97 5.97
C LYS A 157 5.54 3.46 6.12
N THR A 158 6.54 4.15 6.65
CA THR A 158 6.42 5.58 6.88
C THR A 158 6.03 6.25 5.56
N LYS A 159 4.99 7.07 5.60
CA LYS A 159 4.50 7.83 4.47
C LYS A 159 5.15 9.21 4.52
N VAL A 160 5.73 9.61 3.40
CA VAL A 160 6.28 10.96 3.21
C VAL A 160 5.31 11.76 2.37
N THR A 161 4.96 12.96 2.83
CA THR A 161 4.14 13.91 2.08
C THR A 161 4.95 15.19 1.84
N TYR A 162 4.95 15.69 0.61
CA TYR A 162 5.75 16.86 0.23
C TYR A 162 5.06 17.72 -0.82
N ILE A 163 5.52 18.96 -0.90
CA ILE A 163 5.01 19.97 -1.82
C ILE A 163 6.10 20.98 -2.17
N THR A 164 6.09 21.48 -3.40
CA THR A 164 6.95 22.59 -3.84
C THR A 164 6.15 23.86 -4.10
N HIS A 165 6.78 25.00 -3.85
CA HIS A 165 6.29 26.31 -4.28
C HIS A 165 6.99 26.68 -5.59
N ARG A 166 6.23 27.09 -6.59
CA ARG A 166 6.77 27.54 -7.88
C ARG A 166 6.87 29.06 -7.91
N ILE A 167 7.94 29.56 -8.53
CA ILE A 167 8.14 31.00 -8.73
C ILE A 167 7.03 31.55 -9.66
N PRO A 168 6.74 30.92 -10.82
CA PRO A 168 5.68 31.42 -11.71
C PRO A 168 4.30 31.33 -11.05
N GLY A 169 3.69 32.49 -10.86
CA GLY A 169 2.39 32.63 -10.19
C GLY A 169 2.43 32.41 -8.68
N SER A 170 3.62 32.43 -8.06
CA SER A 170 3.87 32.47 -6.61
C SER A 170 2.89 31.63 -5.78
N ARG A 171 2.84 30.33 -6.07
CA ARG A 171 1.91 29.42 -5.39
C ARG A 171 2.50 28.05 -5.12
N TRP A 172 2.01 27.44 -4.06
CA TRP A 172 2.24 26.03 -3.76
C TRP A 172 1.50 25.14 -4.78
N GLY A 173 2.12 24.00 -5.12
CA GLY A 173 1.52 22.99 -6.01
C GLY A 173 0.53 22.07 -5.30
N ASN A 174 0.49 20.81 -5.75
CA ASN A 174 -0.27 19.76 -5.08
C ASN A 174 0.62 18.98 -4.10
N GLU A 175 0.03 18.54 -2.99
CA GLU A 175 0.70 17.63 -2.06
C GLU A 175 0.83 16.25 -2.69
N ILE A 176 2.01 15.67 -2.56
CA ILE A 176 2.33 14.33 -3.06
C ILE A 176 2.66 13.45 -1.87
N THR A 177 2.09 12.25 -1.82
CA THR A 177 2.41 11.25 -0.79
C THR A 177 3.10 10.04 -1.42
N GLY A 178 4.34 9.78 -1.02
CA GLY A 178 5.22 8.82 -1.68
C GLY A 178 5.64 9.28 -3.07
N TYR A 179 5.85 8.36 -4.00
CA TYR A 179 6.07 8.68 -5.41
C TYR A 179 5.45 7.60 -6.30
N GLN A 180 5.10 7.97 -7.53
CA GLN A 180 4.62 7.08 -8.58
C GLN A 180 5.33 7.44 -9.89
N ASN A 181 5.69 6.46 -10.71
CA ASN A 181 6.38 6.72 -11.98
C ASN A 181 5.44 6.59 -13.20
N ASN A 182 4.17 6.29 -12.99
CA ASN A 182 3.19 5.96 -14.04
C ASN A 182 2.08 7.01 -14.19
N ASN A 183 2.14 8.15 -13.49
CA ASN A 183 1.20 9.26 -13.62
C ASN A 183 1.79 10.60 -13.11
N SER A 184 1.02 11.67 -13.26
CA SER A 184 1.33 13.03 -12.79
C SER A 184 1.23 13.22 -11.26
N MET A 185 0.83 12.19 -10.49
CA MET A 185 0.80 12.21 -9.02
C MET A 185 2.13 11.75 -8.40
N GLY A 186 3.18 11.66 -9.23
CA GLY A 186 4.46 11.07 -8.87
C GLY A 186 5.52 12.01 -8.31
N TYR A 187 5.35 13.32 -8.49
CA TYR A 187 6.33 14.36 -8.19
C TYR A 187 5.61 15.66 -7.84
N SER A 188 6.29 16.56 -7.11
CA SER A 188 5.79 17.91 -6.87
C SER A 188 6.64 18.89 -7.66
N GLY A 189 5.99 19.77 -8.42
CA GLY A 189 6.65 20.67 -9.37
C GLY A 189 5.93 20.73 -10.71
N VAL A 190 6.43 21.58 -11.62
CA VAL A 190 5.94 21.67 -13.01
C VAL A 190 7.17 21.84 -13.89
N PHE A 191 7.36 20.93 -14.85
CA PHE A 191 8.55 20.96 -15.71
C PHE A 191 8.72 22.31 -16.41
N GLY A 192 9.96 22.80 -16.42
CA GLY A 192 10.35 24.11 -16.94
C GLY A 192 9.94 25.30 -16.06
N LYS A 193 9.34 25.07 -14.88
CA LYS A 193 8.95 26.15 -13.93
C LYS A 193 9.75 26.00 -12.63
N PRO A 194 10.70 26.91 -12.35
CA PRO A 194 11.56 26.79 -11.19
C PRO A 194 10.78 26.85 -9.87
N VAL A 195 11.27 26.07 -8.90
CA VAL A 195 10.76 26.07 -7.52
C VAL A 195 11.72 26.81 -6.61
N ASP A 196 11.16 27.50 -5.62
CA ASP A 196 11.92 28.33 -4.66
C ASP A 196 11.70 27.90 -3.21
N LYS A 197 10.69 27.05 -2.94
CA LYS A 197 10.44 26.46 -1.62
C LYS A 197 9.98 25.02 -1.70
N ILE A 198 10.27 24.26 -0.64
CA ILE A 198 9.86 22.86 -0.48
C ILE A 198 9.44 22.65 0.98
N ALA A 199 8.31 22.01 1.20
CA ALA A 199 7.86 21.57 2.53
C ALA A 199 7.65 20.05 2.53
N ILE A 200 8.12 19.38 3.59
CA ILE A 200 8.09 17.92 3.71
C ILE A 200 7.65 17.50 5.12
N ARG A 201 6.75 16.52 5.22
CA ARG A 201 6.35 15.86 6.46
C ARG A 201 6.37 14.34 6.34
N LEU A 202 6.48 13.69 7.49
CA LEU A 202 6.26 12.26 7.66
C LEU A 202 5.04 12.03 8.54
N ASN A 203 4.35 10.92 8.37
CA ASN A 203 3.32 10.48 9.33
C ASN A 203 3.92 9.87 10.60
N GLU A 204 5.18 9.44 10.56
CA GLU A 204 5.90 8.81 11.66
C GLU A 204 7.40 9.16 11.56
N GLY A 205 8.06 9.30 12.70
CA GLY A 205 9.48 9.64 12.76
C GLY A 205 9.73 11.13 12.58
N THR A 206 11.00 11.49 12.41
CA THR A 206 11.43 12.88 12.21
C THR A 206 12.08 13.03 10.85
N ILE A 207 11.84 14.16 10.22
CA ILE A 207 12.50 14.55 8.97
C ILE A 207 13.26 15.85 9.17
N THR A 208 14.43 15.91 8.56
CA THR A 208 15.25 17.12 8.48
C THR A 208 15.68 17.32 7.06
N TYR A 209 15.47 18.53 6.54
CA TYR A 209 15.79 18.84 5.16
C TYR A 209 16.27 20.28 5.01
N THR A 210 16.97 20.52 3.91
CA THR A 210 17.50 21.83 3.55
C THR A 210 17.60 21.94 2.03
N ALA A 211 17.65 23.18 1.54
CA ALA A 211 17.74 23.49 0.13
C ALA A 211 18.95 24.41 -0.11
N HIS A 212 19.70 24.11 -1.15
CA HIS A 212 20.68 25.01 -1.74
C HIS A 212 19.94 25.87 -2.76
N ARG A 213 20.28 27.15 -2.75
CA ARG A 213 19.69 28.15 -3.63
C ARG A 213 20.71 28.57 -4.68
N THR A 214 20.23 29.05 -5.82
CA THR A 214 21.10 29.54 -6.90
C THR A 214 21.92 30.77 -6.53
N ASP A 215 21.67 31.39 -5.37
CA ASP A 215 22.52 32.43 -4.77
C ASP A 215 23.75 31.88 -4.01
N GLY A 216 23.99 30.56 -4.08
CA GLY A 216 25.23 29.93 -3.63
C GLY A 216 25.25 29.52 -2.16
N ARG A 217 24.09 29.43 -1.49
CA ARG A 217 24.03 29.09 -0.06
C ARG A 217 23.01 28.00 0.23
N TRP A 218 23.38 27.09 1.14
CA TRP A 218 22.43 26.22 1.83
C TRP A 218 21.63 27.02 2.86
N GLY A 219 20.32 26.79 2.93
CA GLY A 219 19.49 27.29 4.01
C GLY A 219 19.75 26.57 5.35
N GLY A 220 19.00 27.01 6.37
CA GLY A 220 18.91 26.29 7.65
C GLY A 220 18.38 24.86 7.50
N GLU A 221 18.59 24.04 8.51
CA GLU A 221 17.90 22.75 8.62
C GLU A 221 16.44 22.98 9.06
N ILE A 222 15.50 22.41 8.32
CA ILE A 222 14.07 22.56 8.57
C ILE A 222 13.54 21.30 9.25
N HIS A 223 12.73 21.53 10.29
CA HIS A 223 12.03 20.49 11.04
C HIS A 223 10.53 20.79 11.03
N GLY A 224 9.75 20.01 10.28
CA GLY A 224 8.30 20.13 10.16
C GLY A 224 7.83 20.64 8.80
N TYR A 225 6.56 21.05 8.74
CA TYR A 225 5.84 21.33 7.50
C TYR A 225 4.85 22.48 7.68
N SER A 226 4.97 23.51 6.84
CA SER A 226 3.96 24.55 6.67
C SER A 226 4.08 25.19 5.29
N LYS A 227 2.98 25.73 4.79
CA LYS A 227 2.95 26.54 3.56
C LYS A 227 3.11 28.04 3.84
N THR A 228 3.00 28.44 5.10
CA THR A 228 2.94 29.84 5.54
C THR A 228 4.03 30.19 6.54
N ASP A 229 4.40 29.27 7.43
CA ASP A 229 5.48 29.46 8.41
C ASP A 229 6.85 29.19 7.77
N SER A 230 7.68 30.24 7.67
CA SER A 230 9.02 30.20 7.06
C SER A 230 10.02 29.34 7.80
N SER A 231 9.76 28.95 9.05
CA SER A 231 10.59 28.00 9.80
C SER A 231 10.30 26.53 9.44
N LYS A 232 9.26 26.28 8.62
CA LYS A 232 8.72 24.94 8.32
C LYS A 232 8.72 24.58 6.84
N TYR A 233 9.45 25.34 6.02
CA TYR A 233 9.80 24.99 4.65
C TYR A 233 11.23 25.41 4.35
N ALA A 234 11.89 24.72 3.42
CA ALA A 234 13.22 25.09 2.94
C ALA A 234 13.11 25.98 1.70
N GLY A 235 14.04 26.92 1.55
CA GLY A 235 14.07 27.85 0.41
C GLY A 235 13.66 29.27 0.79
N SER A 236 13.56 30.14 -0.21
CA SER A 236 13.23 31.56 -0.03
C SER A 236 12.48 32.07 -1.25
N SER A 237 11.50 32.96 -1.05
CA SER A 237 10.70 33.51 -2.15
C SER A 237 11.58 34.06 -3.28
N LYS A 238 11.23 33.71 -4.52
CA LYS A 238 11.86 34.19 -5.77
C LYS A 238 13.31 33.77 -5.98
N THR A 239 13.91 32.98 -5.09
CA THR A 239 15.27 32.47 -5.27
C THR A 239 15.20 30.98 -5.61
N PRO A 240 15.50 30.57 -6.85
CA PRO A 240 15.41 29.17 -7.26
C PRO A 240 16.25 28.25 -6.38
N ILE A 241 15.74 27.06 -6.13
CA ILE A 241 16.47 25.95 -5.52
C ILE A 241 17.19 25.20 -6.64
N ASP A 242 18.43 24.79 -6.39
CA ASP A 242 19.25 23.99 -7.33
C ASP A 242 19.75 22.67 -6.72
N ALA A 243 19.66 22.50 -5.39
CA ALA A 243 19.87 21.21 -4.72
C ALA A 243 19.08 21.07 -3.41
N VAL A 244 18.86 19.81 -3.00
CA VAL A 244 18.18 19.45 -1.75
C VAL A 244 18.90 18.33 -1.02
N ALA A 245 18.95 18.39 0.31
CA ALA A 245 19.45 17.32 1.15
C ALA A 245 18.39 16.95 2.20
N ILE A 246 18.10 15.65 2.35
CA ILE A 246 17.00 15.16 3.18
C ILE A 246 17.46 13.94 4.00
N LYS A 247 17.29 13.99 5.33
CA LYS A 247 17.47 12.84 6.23
C LYS A 247 16.19 12.61 7.02
N ALA A 248 15.96 11.35 7.39
CA ALA A 248 14.89 10.97 8.29
C ALA A 248 15.41 10.02 9.37
N LYS A 249 14.83 10.07 10.57
CA LYS A 249 15.14 9.19 11.70
C LYS A 249 13.84 8.63 12.29
N GLY A 250 13.92 7.43 12.88
CA GLY A 250 12.75 6.79 13.50
C GLY A 250 11.65 6.43 12.49
N ILE A 251 12.03 6.16 11.24
CA ILE A 251 11.12 5.76 10.17
C ILE A 251 11.17 4.25 9.92
N THR A 252 10.09 3.73 9.35
CA THR A 252 9.97 2.34 8.89
C THR A 252 10.13 2.29 7.38
N GLY A 253 11.32 1.89 6.93
CA GLY A 253 11.74 1.86 5.53
C GLY A 253 12.95 2.75 5.26
N THR A 254 13.36 2.85 4.00
CA THR A 254 14.53 3.66 3.59
C THR A 254 14.11 4.88 2.78
N LEU A 255 14.40 6.08 3.28
CA LEU A 255 14.20 7.33 2.54
C LEU A 255 15.08 7.36 1.27
N LYS A 256 14.47 7.71 0.15
CA LYS A 256 15.15 8.08 -1.08
C LYS A 256 14.50 9.28 -1.75
N TYR A 257 15.27 10.08 -2.47
CA TYR A 257 14.77 11.25 -3.17
C TYR A 257 15.59 11.58 -4.42
N ARG A 258 15.01 12.33 -5.35
CA ARG A 258 15.70 12.89 -6.53
C ARG A 258 14.99 14.14 -7.03
N VAL A 259 15.67 14.93 -7.83
CA VAL A 259 15.14 16.17 -8.42
C VAL A 259 15.22 16.11 -9.94
N HIS A 260 14.32 16.85 -10.60
CA HIS A 260 14.39 17.14 -12.02
C HIS A 260 15.01 18.52 -12.21
N ARG A 261 15.91 18.64 -13.18
CA ARG A 261 16.66 19.87 -13.44
C ARG A 261 16.14 20.54 -14.69
N ILE A 262 16.13 21.87 -14.67
CA ILE A 262 15.71 22.68 -15.81
C ILE A 262 16.77 22.66 -16.91
N SER A 263 18.06 22.65 -16.55
CA SER A 263 19.16 22.82 -17.49
C SER A 263 19.28 21.69 -18.52
N ASP A 264 18.92 20.46 -18.16
CA ASP A 264 19.05 19.29 -19.03
C ASP A 264 17.75 18.48 -19.18
N HIS A 265 16.66 18.95 -18.59
CA HIS A 265 15.34 18.28 -18.58
C HIS A 265 15.40 16.82 -18.15
N LYS A 266 16.24 16.49 -17.16
CA LYS A 266 16.42 15.13 -16.67
C LYS A 266 16.21 15.02 -15.17
N TRP A 267 15.68 13.87 -14.77
CA TRP A 267 15.74 13.40 -13.40
C TRP A 267 17.18 13.02 -13.02
N GLY A 268 17.62 13.43 -11.85
CA GLY A 268 18.86 12.94 -11.25
C GLY A 268 18.76 11.51 -10.70
N ASN A 269 19.90 11.01 -10.24
CA ASN A 269 19.98 9.74 -9.54
C ASN A 269 19.20 9.77 -8.22
N TRP A 270 18.72 8.61 -7.78
CA TRP A 270 18.14 8.46 -6.45
C TRP A 270 19.22 8.60 -5.38
N ILE A 271 19.01 9.51 -4.45
CA ILE A 271 19.87 9.75 -3.29
C ILE A 271 19.31 9.05 -2.07
N LYS A 272 20.19 8.39 -1.31
CA LYS A 272 19.92 7.74 -0.02
C LYS A 272 20.95 8.23 1.00
N GLY A 273 20.66 9.36 1.64
CA GLY A 273 21.50 9.95 2.68
C GLY A 273 21.44 11.47 2.67
N TYR A 274 22.31 12.11 3.46
CA TYR A 274 22.30 13.55 3.69
C TYR A 274 23.72 14.09 3.81
N SER A 275 24.05 15.09 3.00
CA SER A 275 25.24 15.93 3.15
C SER A 275 25.03 17.24 2.38
N LYS A 276 25.61 18.33 2.87
CA LYS A 276 25.67 19.61 2.16
C LYS A 276 26.89 19.73 1.24
N THR A 277 27.86 18.81 1.36
CA THR A 277 29.16 18.87 0.68
C THR A 277 29.46 17.65 -0.17
N ASN A 278 28.90 16.48 0.16
CA ASN A 278 29.06 15.26 -0.62
C ASN A 278 27.95 15.13 -1.68
N SER A 279 28.33 15.21 -2.95
CA SER A 279 27.43 15.14 -4.12
C SER A 279 26.64 13.84 -4.27
N SER A 280 27.06 12.75 -3.60
CA SER A 280 26.28 11.50 -3.54
C SER A 280 25.17 11.51 -2.48
N LYS A 281 25.06 12.59 -1.70
CA LYS A 281 24.19 12.71 -0.51
C LYS A 281 23.31 13.96 -0.53
N TYR A 282 23.26 14.69 -1.65
CA TYR A 282 22.23 15.66 -2.00
C TYR A 282 21.76 15.42 -3.43
N ALA A 283 20.55 15.88 -3.76
CA ALA A 283 20.01 15.79 -5.11
C ALA A 283 19.99 17.18 -5.73
N GLY A 284 20.67 17.34 -6.88
CA GLY A 284 20.76 18.61 -7.59
C GLY A 284 22.17 18.89 -8.10
N ILE A 285 22.32 19.99 -8.82
CA ILE A 285 23.61 20.48 -9.34
C ILE A 285 23.62 21.98 -9.06
N PHE A 286 24.63 22.48 -8.36
CA PHE A 286 24.72 23.89 -8.03
C PHE A 286 24.72 24.75 -9.31
N GLY A 287 23.96 25.84 -9.29
CA GLY A 287 23.70 26.71 -10.43
C GLY A 287 22.60 26.20 -11.39
N SER A 288 22.18 24.93 -11.31
CA SER A 288 21.10 24.39 -12.14
C SER A 288 19.80 24.31 -11.36
N ALA A 289 18.90 25.28 -11.58
CA ALA A 289 17.60 25.31 -10.94
C ALA A 289 16.79 24.01 -11.17
N ILE A 290 16.08 23.57 -10.14
CA ILE A 290 15.16 22.43 -10.19
C ILE A 290 13.72 22.92 -10.42
N ASP A 291 12.91 22.08 -11.04
CA ASP A 291 11.50 22.35 -11.33
C ASP A 291 10.54 21.28 -10.78
N ALA A 292 11.08 20.12 -10.36
CA ALA A 292 10.32 19.07 -9.71
C ALA A 292 11.16 18.19 -8.76
N ILE A 293 10.49 17.54 -7.81
CA ILE A 293 11.09 16.63 -6.83
C ILE A 293 10.26 15.35 -6.65
N GLN A 294 10.95 14.22 -6.44
CA GLN A 294 10.36 12.97 -5.98
C GLN A 294 10.97 12.53 -4.65
N ILE A 295 10.13 12.09 -3.72
CA ILE A 295 10.55 11.57 -2.42
C ILE A 295 9.76 10.31 -2.10
N GLY A 296 10.43 9.26 -1.63
CA GLY A 296 9.79 7.99 -1.30
C GLY A 296 10.45 7.29 -0.12
N ILE A 297 9.68 6.41 0.51
CA ILE A 297 10.17 5.45 1.50
C ILE A 297 10.07 4.05 0.88
N GLN A 298 11.21 3.37 0.75
CA GLN A 298 11.31 2.00 0.23
C GLN A 298 11.18 0.97 1.35
#